data_AF-A0A345XTW0-F1
#
_entry.id   AF-A0A345XTW0-F1
#
_cell.length_a   1.000
_cell.length_b   1.000
_cell.length_c   1.000
_cell.angle_alpha   90.00
_cell.angle_beta   90.00
_cell.angle_gamma   90.00
#
_symmetry.space_group_name_H-M   'P 1'
#
loop_
_entity.id
_entity.type
_entity.pdbx_description
1 polymer ?
#
loop_
_entity_poly.entity_id
_entity_poly.type
_entity_poly.pdbx_seq_one_letter_code
_entity_poly.pdbx_strand_id
1 'polypeptide(L)'
;MASTSTRRSGSPSAATPSSVIGLTGSTPSFAAARLAEVEMSADPVRDLAALGAAYLANALENPDLYRVMFDAGFGLEDAGAADETLHRLVSAVERAKTDSRFRDEVDPLELATQSWTIGHGLASLVATGPLPQQTLAHGVPMLTALFTSAGDEPRRCRRSVERGWGKRLSADAPATPGPPDGSGKPRP
;
A
#
# COMPACT_ATOMS: atom_id res chain seq x y z
N MET A 1 -18.46 -74.02 11.11
CA MET A 1 -18.28 -72.91 10.17
C MET A 1 -18.63 -71.62 10.91
N ALA A 2 -17.65 -70.74 11.08
CA ALA A 2 -17.72 -69.56 11.92
C ALA A 2 -18.23 -68.34 11.15
N SER A 3 -19.08 -67.52 11.77
CA SER A 3 -19.30 -66.10 11.45
C SER A 3 -20.20 -65.45 12.50
N THR A 4 -20.09 -64.19 12.93
CA THR A 4 -18.99 -63.22 13.11
C THR A 4 -19.58 -62.24 14.13
N SER A 5 -18.90 -62.05 15.27
CA SER A 5 -19.31 -61.13 16.34
C SER A 5 -19.07 -59.67 15.93
N THR A 6 -20.10 -58.82 16.03
CA THR A 6 -20.00 -57.38 15.76
C THR A 6 -19.39 -56.67 16.97
N ARG A 7 -18.13 -56.23 16.83
CA ARG A 7 -17.42 -55.47 17.87
C ARG A 7 -17.68 -53.97 17.71
N ARG A 8 -18.25 -53.37 18.75
CA ARG A 8 -18.33 -51.92 18.97
C ARG A 8 -16.99 -51.42 19.52
N SER A 9 -16.40 -50.42 18.88
CA SER A 9 -15.22 -49.66 19.32
C SER A 9 -15.25 -48.38 18.48
N GLY A 10 -15.44 -47.17 19.01
CA GLY A 10 -14.76 -46.55 20.14
C GLY A 10 -13.86 -45.47 19.54
N SER A 11 -14.39 -44.26 19.35
CA SER A 11 -13.65 -43.10 18.83
C SER A 11 -12.56 -42.67 19.82
N PRO A 12 -11.31 -42.44 19.37
CA PRO A 12 -10.39 -41.58 20.08
C PRO A 12 -10.32 -40.22 19.40
N SER A 13 -10.86 -39.21 20.08
CA SER A 13 -10.45 -37.82 19.93
C SER A 13 -9.01 -37.72 20.45
N ALA A 14 -8.09 -37.28 19.60
CA ALA A 14 -6.72 -36.97 19.99
C ALA A 14 -6.33 -35.61 19.39
N ALA A 15 -5.92 -34.73 20.28
CA ALA A 15 -5.60 -33.33 20.07
C ALA A 15 -4.51 -33.11 19.01
N THR A 16 -4.67 -32.01 18.29
CA THR A 16 -3.67 -31.43 17.38
C THR A 16 -2.40 -31.03 18.15
N PRO A 17 -1.19 -31.31 17.63
CA PRO A 17 0.03 -30.79 18.24
C PRO A 17 0.15 -29.29 17.98
N SER A 18 0.12 -28.51 19.07
CA SER A 18 0.50 -27.10 19.09
C SER A 18 1.91 -26.93 18.54
N SER A 19 2.04 -26.29 17.38
CA SER A 19 3.32 -25.82 16.89
C SER A 19 3.65 -24.49 17.54
N VAL A 20 4.80 -24.52 18.22
CA VAL A 20 5.48 -23.42 18.89
C VAL A 20 5.80 -22.34 17.85
N ILE A 21 5.24 -21.14 17.99
CA ILE A 21 5.61 -19.99 17.15
C ILE A 21 6.97 -19.49 17.64
N GLY A 22 8.01 -19.90 16.91
CA GLY A 22 9.33 -19.31 17.00
C GLY A 22 9.28 -17.89 16.43
N LEU A 23 9.67 -16.93 17.25
CA LEU A 23 10.05 -15.58 16.83
C LEU A 23 11.32 -15.68 15.98
N THR A 24 11.18 -15.83 14.66
CA THR A 24 12.24 -15.45 13.72
C THR A 24 11.88 -14.08 13.17
N GLY A 25 12.66 -13.06 13.57
CA GLY A 25 12.62 -11.75 12.94
C GLY A 25 12.85 -11.91 11.45
N SER A 26 11.77 -11.79 10.68
CA SER A 26 11.84 -11.81 9.23
C SER A 26 12.38 -10.47 8.77
N THR A 27 13.36 -10.48 7.87
CA THR A 27 13.81 -9.28 7.17
C THR A 27 12.57 -8.60 6.57
N PRO A 28 12.31 -7.31 6.84
CA PRO A 28 11.15 -6.64 6.27
C PRO A 28 11.24 -6.75 4.76
N SER A 29 10.14 -7.10 4.12
CA SER A 29 10.17 -7.19 2.66
C SER A 29 10.48 -5.86 2.03
N PHE A 30 10.87 -5.91 0.76
CA PHE A 30 11.31 -4.73 0.03
C PHE A 30 10.25 -3.60 0.06
N ALA A 31 8.97 -3.96 0.01
CA ALA A 31 7.86 -3.01 0.18
C ALA A 31 7.85 -2.39 1.59
N ALA A 32 7.89 -3.20 2.66
CA ALA A 32 7.93 -2.69 4.03
C ALA A 32 9.18 -1.82 4.30
N ALA A 33 10.32 -2.17 3.72
CA ALA A 33 11.55 -1.36 3.83
C ALA A 33 11.39 0.03 3.20
N ARG A 34 10.79 0.13 2.00
CA ARG A 34 10.54 1.43 1.33
C ARG A 34 9.50 2.29 2.05
N LEU A 35 8.52 1.67 2.69
CA LEU A 35 7.57 2.39 3.53
C LEU A 35 8.19 2.84 4.86
N ALA A 36 9.17 2.11 5.39
CA ALA A 36 9.92 2.50 6.58
C ALA A 36 10.77 3.76 6.38
N GLU A 37 11.16 4.07 5.15
CA GLU A 37 11.87 5.31 4.78
C GLU A 37 10.96 6.56 4.74
N VAL A 38 9.65 6.41 4.93
CA VAL A 38 8.76 7.56 5.01
C VAL A 38 8.96 8.24 6.36
N GLU A 39 9.69 9.36 6.35
CA GLU A 39 9.80 10.23 7.52
C GLU A 39 8.43 10.79 7.91
N MET A 40 7.97 10.38 9.08
CA MET A 40 6.77 10.89 9.72
C MET A 40 6.98 12.35 10.14
N SER A 41 6.07 13.22 9.73
CA SER A 41 6.11 14.66 9.97
C SER A 41 5.07 15.05 11.03
N ALA A 42 4.95 16.35 11.35
CA ALA A 42 3.87 16.86 12.18
C ALA A 42 2.49 16.88 11.48
N ASP A 43 2.40 16.48 10.20
CA ASP A 43 1.16 16.43 9.44
C ASP A 43 0.79 14.97 9.11
N PRO A 44 -0.06 14.31 9.92
CA PRO A 44 -0.36 12.89 9.75
C PRO A 44 -1.10 12.58 8.44
N VAL A 45 -1.87 13.53 7.89
CA VAL A 45 -2.56 13.35 6.59
C VAL A 45 -1.56 13.38 5.43
N ARG A 46 -0.53 14.23 5.54
CA ARG A 46 0.58 14.22 4.58
C ARG A 46 1.35 12.90 4.65
N ASP A 47 1.58 12.39 5.86
CA ASP A 47 2.32 11.13 6.06
C ASP A 47 1.54 9.95 5.47
N LEU A 48 0.22 9.90 5.68
CA LEU A 48 -0.66 8.88 5.11
C LEU A 48 -0.62 8.87 3.58
N ALA A 49 -0.66 10.05 2.95
CA ALA A 49 -0.50 10.17 1.50
C ALA A 49 0.92 9.78 1.03
N ALA A 50 1.96 10.08 1.82
CA ALA A 50 3.34 9.72 1.50
C ALA A 50 3.59 8.22 1.58
N LEU A 51 2.97 7.51 2.53
CA LEU A 51 2.99 6.05 2.62
C LEU A 51 2.38 5.41 1.36
N GLY A 52 1.21 5.89 0.92
CA GLY A 52 0.58 5.43 -0.32
C GLY A 52 1.43 5.70 -1.56
N ALA A 53 2.08 6.86 -1.64
CA ALA A 53 2.99 7.19 -2.75
C ALA A 53 4.27 6.34 -2.74
N ALA A 54 4.82 6.02 -1.55
CA ALA A 54 5.97 5.14 -1.41
C ALA A 54 5.65 3.71 -1.84
N TYR A 55 4.46 3.22 -1.48
CA TYR A 55 3.95 1.94 -1.95
C TYR A 55 3.87 1.87 -3.48
N LEU A 56 3.31 2.91 -4.11
CA LEU A 56 3.21 3.01 -5.57
C LEU A 56 4.56 3.09 -6.26
N ALA A 57 5.47 3.91 -5.75
CA ALA A 57 6.84 3.99 -6.29
C ALA A 57 7.53 2.63 -6.24
N ASN A 58 7.38 1.91 -5.13
CA ASN A 58 7.90 0.56 -4.98
C ASN A 58 7.33 -0.43 -5.99
N ALA A 59 6.01 -0.38 -6.22
CA ALA A 59 5.32 -1.22 -7.20
C ALA A 59 5.78 -0.93 -8.64
N LEU A 60 6.00 0.35 -8.98
CA LEU A 60 6.49 0.78 -10.28
C LEU A 60 7.95 0.38 -10.55
N GLU A 61 8.81 0.44 -9.53
CA GLU A 61 10.21 0.06 -9.65
C GLU A 61 10.39 -1.47 -9.73
N ASN A 62 9.42 -2.24 -9.21
CA ASN A 62 9.49 -3.70 -9.13
C ASN A 62 8.20 -4.36 -9.66
N PRO A 63 7.84 -4.15 -10.93
CA PRO A 63 6.56 -4.59 -11.48
C PRO A 63 6.43 -6.12 -11.50
N ASP A 64 7.54 -6.86 -11.66
CA ASP A 64 7.53 -8.32 -11.60
C ASP A 64 7.26 -8.86 -10.20
N LEU A 65 7.81 -8.24 -9.15
CA LEU A 65 7.52 -8.62 -7.76
C LEU A 65 6.06 -8.30 -7.41
N TYR A 66 5.56 -7.15 -7.88
CA TYR A 66 4.16 -6.79 -7.73
C TYR A 66 3.26 -7.81 -8.44
N ARG A 67 3.60 -8.21 -9.68
CA ARG A 67 2.85 -9.22 -10.45
C ARG A 67 2.81 -10.57 -9.74
N VAL A 68 3.92 -11.01 -9.16
CA VAL A 68 4.02 -12.28 -8.42
C VAL A 68 3.22 -12.26 -7.11
N MET A 69 3.20 -11.14 -6.37
CA MET A 69 2.34 -10.99 -5.17
C MET A 69 0.85 -11.23 -5.43
N PHE A 70 0.39 -11.08 -6.67
CA PHE A 70 -1.01 -11.23 -7.06
C PHE A 70 -1.27 -12.39 -8.04
N ASP A 71 -0.25 -13.22 -8.33
CA ASP A 71 -0.46 -14.48 -9.03
C ASP A 71 -0.93 -15.54 -8.02
N ALA A 72 -2.12 -16.10 -8.23
CA ALA A 72 -2.77 -17.03 -7.30
C ALA A 72 -1.97 -18.34 -7.06
N GLY A 73 -0.92 -18.59 -7.84
CA GLY A 73 -0.03 -19.74 -7.72
C GLY A 73 1.13 -19.57 -6.72
N PHE A 74 1.46 -18.34 -6.31
CA PHE A 74 2.47 -18.09 -5.28
C PHE A 74 1.77 -17.77 -3.96
N GLY A 75 1.85 -18.70 -3.00
CA GLY A 75 1.41 -18.43 -1.63
C GLY A 75 2.11 -17.16 -1.13
N LEU A 76 1.37 -16.30 -0.43
CA LEU A 76 1.89 -15.08 0.21
C LEU A 76 3.02 -15.48 1.18
N GLU A 77 4.25 -15.57 0.69
CA GLU A 77 5.45 -15.79 1.49
C GLU A 77 5.68 -14.65 2.50
N ASP A 78 4.89 -13.57 2.40
CA ASP A 78 5.12 -12.31 3.10
C ASP A 78 3.84 -11.64 3.62
N ALA A 79 3.00 -12.40 4.33
CA ALA A 79 1.89 -11.82 5.09
C ALA A 79 2.36 -10.80 6.14
N GLY A 80 3.60 -10.93 6.66
CA GLY A 80 4.16 -10.06 7.69
C GLY A 80 4.45 -8.63 7.23
N ALA A 81 4.93 -8.42 6.00
CA ALA A 81 5.18 -7.07 5.51
C ALA A 81 3.91 -6.33 5.06
N ALA A 82 2.90 -7.08 4.59
CA ALA A 82 1.57 -6.53 4.40
C ALA A 82 1.02 -6.03 5.75
N ASP A 83 1.17 -6.83 6.81
CA ASP A 83 0.75 -6.44 8.16
C ASP A 83 1.46 -5.16 8.66
N GLU A 84 2.78 -5.06 8.46
CA GLU A 84 3.56 -3.86 8.83
C GLU A 84 3.17 -2.61 8.01
N THR A 85 2.88 -2.77 6.71
CA THR A 85 2.39 -1.67 5.87
C THR A 85 1.03 -1.17 6.36
N LEU A 86 0.10 -2.10 6.64
CA LEU A 86 -1.20 -1.76 7.21
C LEU A 86 -1.03 -0.98 8.50
N HIS A 87 -0.16 -1.50 9.36
CA HIS A 87 0.09 -0.95 10.69
C HIS A 87 0.53 0.51 10.61
N ARG A 88 1.43 0.86 9.69
CA ARG A 88 1.86 2.25 9.48
C ARG A 88 0.74 3.17 9.03
N LEU A 89 -0.13 2.70 8.14
CA LEU A 89 -1.30 3.46 7.70
C LEU A 89 -2.26 3.68 8.88
N VAL A 90 -2.51 2.63 9.68
CA VAL A 90 -3.35 2.70 10.89
C VAL A 90 -2.79 3.72 11.86
N SER A 91 -1.49 3.66 12.19
CA SER A 91 -0.85 4.63 13.10
C SER A 91 -0.93 6.07 12.58
N ALA A 92 -0.82 6.29 11.27
CA ALA A 92 -1.00 7.63 10.69
C ALA A 92 -2.45 8.13 10.84
N VAL A 93 -3.44 7.25 10.69
CA VAL A 93 -4.85 7.59 10.92
C VAL A 93 -5.12 7.90 12.40
N GLU A 94 -4.58 7.10 13.32
CA GLU A 94 -4.69 7.36 14.77
C GLU A 94 -4.15 8.74 15.14
N ARG A 95 -2.95 9.09 14.64
CA ARG A 95 -2.38 10.42 14.84
C ARG A 95 -3.25 11.53 14.28
N ALA A 96 -3.85 11.33 13.11
CA ALA A 96 -4.77 12.30 12.53
C ALA A 96 -6.04 12.48 13.39
N LYS A 97 -6.53 11.44 14.06
CA LYS A 97 -7.60 11.57 15.07
C LYS A 97 -7.13 12.35 16.30
N THR A 98 -5.95 12.04 16.84
CA THR A 98 -5.37 12.78 17.98
C THR A 98 -5.20 14.26 17.68
N ASP A 99 -4.84 14.61 16.44
CA ASP A 99 -4.72 16.00 15.97
C ASP A 99 -6.05 16.65 15.57
N SER A 100 -7.18 15.98 15.84
CA SER A 100 -8.55 16.39 15.45
C SER A 100 -8.70 16.70 13.96
N ARG A 101 -7.92 16.02 13.11
CA ARG A 101 -8.03 16.07 11.64
C ARG A 101 -9.18 15.20 11.16
N PHE A 102 -9.39 14.06 11.80
CA PHE A 102 -10.49 13.13 11.51
C PHE A 102 -11.45 13.10 12.69
N ARG A 103 -12.72 12.76 12.43
CA ARG A 103 -13.73 12.65 13.49
C ARG A 103 -13.41 11.47 14.42
N ASP A 104 -13.88 11.57 15.66
CA ASP A 104 -13.60 10.58 16.70
C ASP A 104 -14.21 9.20 16.39
N GLU A 105 -15.29 9.16 15.62
CA GLU A 105 -15.99 7.91 15.27
C GLU A 105 -15.33 7.12 14.14
N VAL A 106 -14.32 7.69 13.46
CA VAL A 106 -13.59 7.02 12.39
C VAL A 106 -12.85 5.81 12.95
N ASP A 107 -13.10 4.61 12.41
CA ASP A 107 -12.26 3.44 12.69
C ASP A 107 -10.91 3.59 11.93
N PRO A 108 -9.77 3.62 12.65
CA PRO A 108 -8.46 3.72 12.01
C PRO A 108 -8.16 2.60 11.01
N LEU A 109 -8.56 1.37 11.31
CA LEU A 109 -8.31 0.22 10.45
C LEU A 109 -9.12 0.32 9.15
N GLU A 110 -10.38 0.72 9.26
CA GLU A 110 -11.25 0.88 8.09
C GLU A 110 -10.72 1.97 7.15
N LEU A 111 -10.39 3.15 7.67
CA LEU A 111 -9.90 4.26 6.84
C LEU A 111 -8.53 3.95 6.24
N ALA A 112 -7.64 3.28 6.98
CA ALA A 112 -6.37 2.78 6.45
C ALA A 112 -6.60 1.80 5.30
N THR A 113 -7.54 0.86 5.46
CA THR A 113 -7.89 -0.14 4.43
C THR A 113 -8.48 0.52 3.19
N GLN A 114 -9.36 1.51 3.33
CA GLN A 114 -9.91 2.28 2.21
C GLN A 114 -8.80 3.03 1.45
N SER A 115 -7.88 3.67 2.19
CA SER A 115 -6.73 4.37 1.61
C SER A 115 -5.81 3.42 0.85
N TRP A 116 -5.58 2.25 1.42
CA TRP A 116 -4.76 1.23 0.79
C TRP A 116 -5.44 0.61 -0.42
N THR A 117 -6.76 0.42 -0.39
CA THR A 117 -7.54 -0.05 -1.56
C THR A 117 -7.34 0.88 -2.76
N ILE A 118 -7.32 2.20 -2.52
CA ILE A 118 -7.02 3.19 -3.57
C ILE A 118 -5.59 2.99 -4.10
N GLY A 119 -4.61 2.86 -3.22
CA GLY A 119 -3.20 2.63 -3.59
C GLY A 119 -3.02 1.33 -4.39
N HIS A 120 -3.64 0.24 -3.96
CA HIS A 120 -3.64 -1.04 -4.67
C HIS A 120 -4.29 -0.94 -6.05
N GLY A 121 -5.47 -0.31 -6.15
CA GLY A 121 -6.15 -0.14 -7.43
C GLY A 121 -5.28 0.61 -8.44
N LEU A 122 -4.64 1.69 -8.00
CA LEU A 122 -3.69 2.45 -8.82
C LEU A 122 -2.46 1.63 -9.21
N ALA A 123 -1.87 0.89 -8.27
CA ALA A 123 -0.69 0.06 -8.53
C ALA A 123 -1.01 -1.06 -9.53
N SER A 124 -2.10 -1.80 -9.33
CA SER A 124 -2.49 -2.90 -10.21
C SER A 124 -2.85 -2.43 -11.62
N LEU A 125 -3.44 -1.24 -11.76
CA LEU A 125 -3.81 -0.68 -13.07
C LEU A 125 -2.64 -0.04 -13.82
N VAL A 126 -1.61 0.45 -13.11
CA VAL A 126 -0.49 1.22 -13.71
C VAL A 126 0.80 0.42 -13.77
N ALA A 127 1.23 -0.22 -12.68
CA ALA A 127 2.50 -0.94 -12.64
C ALA A 127 2.46 -2.24 -13.45
N THR A 128 1.34 -2.96 -13.37
CA THR A 128 1.15 -4.26 -14.03
C THR A 128 -0.05 -4.27 -14.99
N GLY A 129 -0.73 -3.13 -15.12
CA GLY A 129 -2.01 -3.01 -15.80
C GLY A 129 -1.96 -2.16 -17.07
N PRO A 130 -3.13 -1.89 -17.67
CA PRO A 130 -3.23 -1.25 -18.98
C PRO A 130 -3.16 0.27 -18.95
N LEU A 131 -3.17 0.90 -17.76
CA LEU A 131 -3.30 2.35 -17.63
C LEU A 131 -1.93 3.04 -17.60
N PRO A 132 -1.82 4.26 -18.17
CA PRO A 132 -0.55 4.95 -18.22
C PRO A 132 -0.20 5.60 -16.87
N GLN A 133 1.08 5.92 -16.65
CA GLN A 133 1.60 6.44 -15.37
C GLN A 133 0.92 7.73 -14.88
N GLN A 134 0.40 8.55 -15.80
CA GLN A 134 -0.34 9.77 -15.49
C GLN A 134 -1.60 9.50 -14.65
N THR A 135 -2.15 8.27 -14.70
CA THR A 135 -3.29 7.84 -13.89
C THR A 135 -3.01 7.99 -12.39
N LEU A 136 -1.75 7.93 -11.95
CA LEU A 136 -1.36 8.12 -10.55
C LEU A 136 -1.72 9.52 -10.02
N ALA A 137 -1.93 10.51 -10.89
CA ALA A 137 -2.43 11.82 -10.49
C ALA A 137 -3.82 11.76 -9.84
N HIS A 138 -4.61 10.71 -10.09
CA HIS A 138 -5.92 10.52 -9.46
C HIS A 138 -5.85 10.21 -7.97
N GLY A 139 -4.70 9.76 -7.45
CA GLY A 139 -4.56 9.51 -6.01
C GLY A 139 -4.79 10.76 -5.16
N VAL A 140 -4.35 11.94 -5.63
CA VAL A 140 -4.59 13.20 -4.92
C VAL A 140 -6.08 13.50 -4.71
N PRO A 141 -6.93 13.61 -5.76
CA PRO A 141 -8.34 13.89 -5.56
C PRO A 141 -9.07 12.75 -4.83
N MET A 142 -8.72 11.48 -5.05
CA MET A 142 -9.37 10.34 -4.38
C MET A 142 -9.09 10.32 -2.87
N LEU A 143 -7.82 10.46 -2.46
CA LEU A 143 -7.45 10.51 -1.05
C LEU A 143 -7.97 11.79 -0.37
N THR A 144 -7.94 12.93 -1.07
CA THR A 144 -8.54 14.17 -0.55
C THR A 144 -10.03 13.99 -0.25
N ALA A 145 -10.79 13.37 -1.16
CA ALA A 145 -12.21 13.12 -0.97
C ALA A 145 -12.45 12.16 0.21
N LEU A 146 -11.68 11.07 0.28
CA LEU A 146 -11.74 10.10 1.37
C LEU A 146 -11.50 10.76 2.74
N PHE A 147 -10.41 11.50 2.88
CA PHE A 147 -10.02 12.15 4.14
C PHE A 147 -10.94 13.31 4.53
N THR A 148 -11.45 14.06 3.55
CA THR A 148 -12.49 15.06 3.80
C THR A 148 -13.77 14.38 4.31
N SER A 149 -14.14 13.23 3.73
CA SER A 149 -15.30 12.45 4.19
C SER A 149 -15.10 11.94 5.62
N ALA A 150 -13.85 11.65 6.03
CA ALA A 150 -13.48 11.25 7.39
C ALA A 150 -13.44 12.41 8.41
N GLY A 151 -13.55 13.67 7.95
CA GLY A 151 -13.67 14.84 8.82
C GLY A 151 -12.67 15.95 8.57
N ASP A 152 -11.70 15.76 7.67
CA ASP A 152 -10.66 16.77 7.48
C ASP A 152 -11.19 18.02 6.76
N GLU A 153 -10.56 19.16 7.03
CA GLU A 153 -10.88 20.43 6.35
C GLU A 153 -10.43 20.35 4.88
N PRO A 154 -11.33 20.56 3.90
CA PRO A 154 -11.05 20.26 2.49
C PRO A 154 -9.78 20.91 1.92
N ARG A 155 -9.50 22.18 2.24
CA ARG A 155 -8.34 22.90 1.69
C ARG A 155 -7.04 22.43 2.33
N ARG A 156 -7.02 22.24 3.65
CA ARG A 156 -5.87 21.73 4.40
C ARG A 156 -5.58 20.29 4.00
N CYS A 157 -6.61 19.45 3.92
CA CYS A 157 -6.55 18.08 3.44
C CYS A 157 -5.84 17.99 2.09
N ARG A 158 -6.34 18.72 1.09
CA ARG A 158 -5.74 18.75 -0.26
C ARG A 158 -4.26 19.10 -0.23
N ARG A 159 -3.87 20.16 0.50
CA ARG A 159 -2.45 20.57 0.60
C ARG A 159 -1.58 19.49 1.23
N SER A 160 -2.06 18.83 2.28
CA SER A 160 -1.36 17.72 2.95
C SER A 160 -1.18 16.54 2.00
N VAL A 161 -2.24 16.15 1.30
CA VAL A 161 -2.22 15.06 0.31
C VAL A 161 -1.26 15.37 -0.84
N GLU A 162 -1.34 16.56 -1.44
CA GLU A 162 -0.44 16.98 -2.53
C GLU A 162 1.03 16.93 -2.12
N ARG A 163 1.34 17.38 -0.89
CA ARG A 163 2.71 17.34 -0.34
C ARG A 163 3.22 15.93 -0.08
N GLY A 164 2.34 15.03 0.36
CA GLY A 164 2.68 13.62 0.58
C GLY A 164 2.87 12.87 -0.74
N TRP A 165 1.96 13.11 -1.68
CA TRP A 165 1.88 12.41 -2.96
C TRP A 165 2.98 12.83 -3.95
N GLY A 166 3.20 14.14 -4.10
CA GLY A 166 4.06 14.70 -5.15
C GLY A 166 5.56 14.47 -4.97
N LYS A 167 6.03 14.24 -3.73
CA LYS A 167 7.48 14.10 -3.44
C LYS A 167 8.11 12.84 -4.03
N ARG A 168 7.36 11.75 -4.22
CA ARG A 168 7.91 10.43 -4.61
C ARG A 168 7.55 9.98 -6.03
N LEU A 169 6.48 10.50 -6.62
CA LEU A 169 6.02 10.10 -7.97
C LEU A 169 6.54 11.02 -9.09
N SER A 170 7.18 12.14 -8.74
CA SER A 170 7.73 13.10 -9.72
C SER A 170 9.19 12.81 -10.10
N ALA A 171 9.81 11.77 -9.53
CA ALA A 171 11.25 11.54 -9.62
C ALA A 171 11.74 10.88 -10.92
N ASP A 172 10.87 10.50 -11.87
CA ASP A 172 11.33 9.82 -13.09
C ASP A 172 10.45 10.02 -14.33
N ALA A 173 9.99 11.26 -14.58
CA ALA A 173 9.49 11.60 -15.91
C ALA A 173 10.70 11.92 -16.82
N PRO A 174 10.96 11.18 -17.92
CA PRO A 174 12.02 11.56 -18.85
C PRO A 174 11.74 12.96 -19.38
N ALA A 175 12.74 13.83 -19.29
CA ALA A 175 12.67 15.19 -19.83
C ALA A 175 12.23 15.12 -21.30
N THR A 176 11.14 15.80 -21.63
CA THR A 176 10.66 15.90 -23.00
C THR A 176 11.77 16.55 -23.83
N PRO A 177 12.20 15.97 -24.97
CA PRO A 177 13.20 16.61 -25.81
C PRO A 177 12.63 17.95 -26.26
N GLY A 178 13.35 19.04 -25.98
CA GLY A 178 13.01 20.36 -26.48
C GLY A 178 12.94 20.36 -28.01
N PRO A 179 12.15 21.26 -28.62
CA PRO A 179 12.03 21.31 -30.07
C PRO A 179 13.41 21.49 -30.72
N PRO A 180 13.66 20.86 -31.88
CA PRO A 180 14.95 20.96 -32.55
C PRO A 180 15.27 22.42 -32.88
N ASP A 181 16.47 22.85 -32.50
CA ASP A 181 17.02 24.16 -32.82
C ASP A 181 17.05 24.35 -34.35
N GLY A 182 16.15 25.19 -34.86
CA GLY A 182 15.98 25.49 -36.28
C GLY A 182 17.07 26.40 -36.88
N SER A 183 18.25 26.47 -36.28
CA SER A 183 19.31 27.40 -36.66
C SER A 183 20.40 26.78 -37.54
N GLY A 184 20.03 25.93 -38.50
CA GLY A 184 20.95 25.38 -39.51
C GLY A 184 21.01 26.25 -40.76
N LYS A 185 21.52 27.49 -40.67
CA LYS A 185 21.81 28.28 -41.88
C LYS A 185 23.10 27.76 -42.52
N PRO A 186 23.11 27.38 -43.81
CA PRO A 186 24.34 26.92 -44.46
C PRO A 186 25.30 28.10 -44.64
N ARG A 187 26.56 27.89 -44.24
CA ARG A 187 27.66 28.86 -44.42
C ARG A 187 28.21 28.72 -45.86
N PRO A 188 28.54 29.82 -46.55
CA PRO A 188 29.02 29.80 -47.94
C PRO A 188 30.36 29.10 -48.11
#